data_AF-A0A1F6P1D3-F1
#
_entry.id   AF-A0A1F6P1D3-F1
#
_cell.length_a   1.000
_cell.length_b   1.000
_cell.length_c   1.000
_cell.angle_alpha   90.00
_cell.angle_beta   90.00
_cell.angle_gamma   90.00
#
_symmetry.space_group_name_H-M   'P 1'
#
loop_
_entity.id
_entity.type
_entity.pdbx_description
1 polymer ?
#
loop_
_entity_poly.entity_id
_entity_poly.type
_entity_poly.pdbx_seq_one_letter_code
_entity_poly.pdbx_strand_id
1 'polypeptide(L)'
;MSNHEGMEIPKIENPPISIPIEMYQVSGHGDPDSKKYLRDKKQDNLIRSAAKKYGLLDKIQNAPEQERVLLIKQALSQEDPSVQREAARMIRYAPEQEQVSLWLLISEKIKQALFQKDPTVQREAAMIIWYAPAQEQVSLIKQALSQKDPAVQREAAAMIVCAPAQERVSLQLLISEKIKQALSQEDPAVQREAAGMIRYAPTQEQVSLIKQALSQKDPSVQREAVRMIRYAPEQEQVSLWLLISEKIKQALFQKDPTVQREAAMIIWYAPAQEQVSLIKQALSQKDPAVQREAAAMIVCAPAQERVSLQLLISEKIKQALSQEDPAVQREAAGMIRYAPTQEQVSLIKQALSQKDPSVQREAAVMIECAPAQERVSLQLLISEKIKQALSQKDPTVQREAAEMIWYVPRREIVSLQLLISEKIKQALSQEDPAVQREAVGMIRYAPAQKRISLVKIASDAGLGNEIVKPPLYYNSNLDRGRFKREKFHKTGSETTLVGGALKDKLIIRHIKPRAFLAWQKIYENYQVWQDNGFDYVPIEPIQSYRLNKKGMVDVFSGVLDLSLAEWSEISGNIFIKELEEQRDKIISILESQGIRHGHTHDNNFVLRFFRDQDGNPDLTKVPRLYAIDFDMAVSP
;
A
#
# COMPACT_ATOMS: atom_id res chain seq x y z
N MET A 1 63.51 -3.53 -28.04
CA MET A 1 62.98 -4.88 -27.75
C MET A 1 62.39 -4.88 -26.35
N SER A 2 61.07 -4.74 -26.23
CA SER A 2 60.24 -5.35 -25.17
C SER A 2 58.80 -4.93 -25.40
N ASN A 3 57.94 -5.93 -25.58
CA ASN A 3 56.57 -5.87 -26.05
C ASN A 3 55.63 -5.22 -25.02
N HIS A 4 54.80 -4.27 -25.48
CA HIS A 4 53.52 -3.98 -24.84
C HIS A 4 52.43 -4.71 -25.64
N GLU A 5 52.04 -5.88 -25.15
CA GLU A 5 50.82 -6.56 -25.57
C GLU A 5 49.62 -5.74 -25.08
N GLY A 6 48.95 -5.06 -26.02
CA GLY A 6 47.65 -4.47 -25.80
C GLY A 6 46.62 -5.59 -25.64
N MET A 7 45.99 -5.68 -24.46
CA MET A 7 44.75 -6.42 -24.30
C MET A 7 43.66 -5.71 -25.11
N GLU A 8 43.38 -6.21 -26.32
CA GLU A 8 42.15 -5.91 -27.03
C GLU A 8 40.97 -6.44 -26.20
N ILE A 9 40.13 -5.51 -25.73
CA ILE A 9 38.83 -5.83 -25.16
C ILE A 9 38.01 -6.49 -26.29
N PRO A 10 37.49 -7.71 -26.12
CA PRO A 10 36.68 -8.34 -27.15
C PRO A 10 35.46 -7.46 -27.42
N LYS A 11 35.34 -6.97 -28.66
CA LYS A 11 34.08 -6.42 -29.16
C LYS A 11 33.07 -7.57 -29.11
N ILE A 12 32.14 -7.49 -28.15
CA ILE A 12 30.94 -8.32 -28.16
C ILE A 12 30.13 -7.85 -29.37
N GLU A 13 30.29 -8.54 -30.50
CA GLU A 13 29.35 -8.49 -31.60
C GLU A 13 28.02 -9.07 -31.10
N ASN A 14 27.13 -8.21 -30.61
CA ASN A 14 25.73 -8.59 -30.46
C ASN A 14 25.16 -8.78 -31.86
N PRO A 15 24.68 -9.98 -32.23
CA PRO A 15 23.92 -10.11 -33.47
C PRO A 15 22.70 -9.17 -33.38
N PRO A 16 22.29 -8.52 -34.48
CA PRO A 16 21.10 -7.71 -34.48
C PRO A 16 19.90 -8.66 -34.33
N ILE A 17 19.46 -8.89 -33.09
CA ILE A 17 18.15 -9.47 -32.82
C ILE A 17 17.17 -8.42 -33.32
N SER A 18 16.64 -8.58 -34.53
CA SER A 18 15.47 -7.84 -34.97
C SER A 18 14.31 -8.32 -34.10
N ILE A 19 14.13 -7.68 -32.95
CA ILE A 19 12.96 -7.89 -32.11
C ILE A 19 11.75 -7.57 -33.00
N PRO A 20 10.78 -8.49 -33.17
CA PRO A 20 9.60 -8.22 -33.97
C PRO A 20 8.76 -7.18 -33.24
N ILE A 21 8.97 -5.90 -33.57
CA ILE A 21 8.36 -4.75 -32.88
C ILE A 21 6.83 -4.90 -32.84
N GLU A 22 6.25 -5.49 -33.87
CA GLU A 22 4.81 -5.76 -34.02
C GLU A 22 4.23 -6.60 -32.87
N MET A 23 4.94 -7.62 -32.38
CA MET A 23 4.50 -8.48 -31.25
C MET A 23 4.39 -7.71 -29.93
N TYR A 24 5.10 -6.58 -29.82
CA TYR A 24 5.19 -5.74 -28.62
C TYR A 24 4.36 -4.46 -28.71
N GLN A 25 3.72 -4.20 -29.86
CA GLN A 25 2.84 -3.04 -30.02
C GLN A 25 1.59 -3.20 -29.16
N VAL A 26 1.37 -2.20 -28.31
CA VAL A 26 0.18 -2.08 -27.48
C VAL A 26 -0.64 -0.94 -28.06
N SER A 27 -1.84 -1.26 -28.56
CA SER A 27 -2.81 -0.29 -29.10
C SER A 27 -2.84 0.98 -28.24
N GLY A 28 -2.68 2.17 -28.83
CA GLY A 28 -2.72 3.46 -28.11
C GLY A 28 -1.54 3.82 -27.19
N HIS A 29 -0.47 3.01 -27.12
CA HIS A 29 0.75 3.34 -26.35
C HIS A 29 1.91 3.87 -27.22
N GLY A 30 1.69 4.06 -28.52
CA GLY A 30 2.75 4.38 -29.48
C GLY A 30 3.68 3.18 -29.71
N ASP A 31 4.68 3.38 -30.57
CA ASP A 31 5.65 2.31 -30.84
C ASP A 31 6.53 2.03 -29.60
N PRO A 32 6.81 0.75 -29.30
CA PRO A 32 7.79 0.40 -28.29
C PRO A 32 9.13 1.11 -28.57
N ASP A 33 9.66 1.85 -27.59
CA ASP A 33 11.01 2.42 -27.68
C ASP A 33 12.05 1.31 -27.49
N SER A 34 12.22 0.51 -28.55
CA SER A 34 13.16 -0.61 -28.60
C SER A 34 14.58 -0.17 -28.29
N LYS A 35 14.97 1.05 -28.66
CA LYS A 35 16.28 1.64 -28.32
C LYS A 35 16.42 1.82 -26.82
N LYS A 36 15.38 2.30 -26.13
CA LYS A 36 15.39 2.44 -24.67
C LYS A 36 15.45 1.07 -23.98
N TYR A 37 14.62 0.12 -24.40
CA TYR A 37 14.65 -1.24 -23.85
C TYR A 37 16.03 -1.90 -24.02
N LEU A 38 16.63 -1.79 -25.22
CA LEU A 38 17.98 -2.31 -25.49
C LEU A 38 19.08 -1.60 -24.68
N ARG A 39 18.90 -0.31 -24.32
CA ARG A 39 19.81 0.37 -23.39
C ARG A 39 19.69 -0.20 -21.98
N ASP A 40 18.47 -0.49 -21.53
CA ASP A 40 18.20 -1.04 -20.20
C ASP A 40 18.74 -2.47 -20.04
N LYS A 41 18.77 -3.27 -21.13
CA LYS A 41 19.43 -4.59 -21.18
C LYS A 41 20.88 -4.62 -20.71
N LYS A 42 21.59 -3.48 -20.73
CA LYS A 42 22.94 -3.37 -20.16
C LYS A 42 22.96 -3.66 -18.65
N GLN A 43 21.82 -3.55 -17.96
CA GLN A 43 21.70 -3.83 -16.54
C GLN A 43 21.36 -5.29 -16.23
N ASP A 44 21.07 -6.15 -17.23
CA ASP A 44 20.66 -7.54 -17.01
C ASP A 44 21.69 -8.33 -16.19
N ASN A 45 22.98 -8.08 -16.40
CA ASN A 45 24.04 -8.72 -15.62
C ASN A 45 24.02 -8.29 -14.14
N LEU A 46 23.71 -7.02 -13.85
CA LEU A 46 23.53 -6.51 -12.49
C LEU A 46 22.29 -7.15 -11.84
N ILE A 47 21.19 -7.25 -12.59
CA ILE A 47 19.95 -7.85 -12.11
C ILE A 47 20.11 -9.36 -11.86
N ARG A 48 20.78 -10.09 -12.76
CA ARG A 48 21.14 -11.51 -12.56
C ARG A 48 22.05 -11.70 -11.36
N SER A 49 23.01 -10.80 -11.15
CA SER A 49 23.86 -10.82 -9.95
C SER A 49 23.03 -10.59 -8.69
N ALA A 50 22.11 -9.63 -8.70
CA ALA A 50 21.17 -9.41 -7.60
C ALA A 50 20.25 -10.63 -7.37
N ALA A 51 19.75 -11.29 -8.41
CA ALA A 51 18.94 -12.51 -8.27
C ALA A 51 19.74 -13.68 -7.68
N LYS A 52 20.99 -13.88 -8.12
CA LYS A 52 21.90 -14.91 -7.58
C LYS A 52 22.19 -14.69 -6.10
N LYS A 53 22.40 -13.44 -5.68
CA LYS A 53 22.57 -13.05 -4.28
C LYS A 53 21.43 -13.57 -3.40
N TYR A 54 20.18 -13.37 -3.83
CA TYR A 54 19.01 -13.89 -3.09
C TYR A 54 18.85 -15.41 -3.21
N GLY A 55 19.18 -16.02 -4.35
CA GLY A 55 19.13 -17.48 -4.52
C GLY A 55 20.15 -18.25 -3.67
N LEU A 56 21.27 -17.62 -3.28
CA LEU A 56 22.25 -18.22 -2.36
C LEU A 56 21.67 -18.45 -0.95
N LEU A 57 20.81 -17.53 -0.48
CA LEU A 57 20.16 -17.65 0.82
C LEU A 57 19.17 -18.81 0.87
N ASP A 58 18.41 -19.02 -0.22
CA ASP A 58 17.51 -20.18 -0.36
C ASP A 58 18.29 -21.50 -0.32
N LYS A 59 19.51 -21.54 -0.89
CA LYS A 59 20.37 -22.72 -0.87
C LYS A 59 20.86 -23.05 0.54
N ILE A 60 21.26 -22.05 1.34
CA ILE A 60 21.72 -22.29 2.71
C ILE A 60 20.63 -22.98 3.55
N GLN A 61 19.37 -22.57 3.41
CA GLN A 61 18.27 -23.15 4.19
C GLN A 61 18.02 -24.63 3.85
N ASN A 62 18.20 -25.02 2.59
CA ASN A 62 17.86 -26.35 2.10
C ASN A 62 19.08 -27.28 1.97
N ALA A 63 20.30 -26.76 2.16
CA ALA A 63 21.52 -27.54 2.05
C ALA A 63 21.72 -28.49 3.25
N PRO A 64 22.38 -29.64 3.04
CA PRO A 64 22.91 -30.48 4.12
C PRO A 64 23.81 -29.68 5.06
N GLU A 65 23.81 -30.02 6.34
CA GLU A 65 24.50 -29.26 7.41
C GLU A 65 25.99 -28.99 7.11
N GLN A 66 26.67 -29.97 6.51
CA GLN A 66 28.09 -29.92 6.16
C GLN A 66 28.40 -28.92 5.04
N GLU A 67 27.44 -28.63 4.15
CA GLU A 67 27.60 -27.68 3.05
C GLU A 67 27.24 -26.24 3.46
N ARG A 68 26.44 -26.07 4.53
CA ARG A 68 25.97 -24.76 4.99
C ARG A 68 27.10 -23.83 5.37
N VAL A 69 28.17 -24.34 5.99
CA VAL A 69 29.33 -23.53 6.40
C VAL A 69 29.94 -22.81 5.21
N LEU A 70 30.15 -23.52 4.10
CA LEU A 70 30.76 -22.98 2.89
C LEU A 70 29.83 -21.95 2.23
N LEU A 71 28.53 -22.26 2.14
CA LEU A 71 27.53 -21.34 1.58
C LEU A 71 27.35 -20.08 2.43
N ILE A 72 27.40 -20.20 3.76
CA ILE A 72 27.35 -19.05 4.69
C ILE A 72 28.62 -18.20 4.54
N LYS A 73 29.82 -18.80 4.47
CA LYS A 73 31.08 -18.05 4.20
C LYS A 73 30.98 -17.30 2.87
N GLN A 74 30.45 -17.94 1.83
CA GLN A 74 30.26 -17.33 0.52
C GLN A 74 29.26 -16.16 0.58
N ALA A 75 28.17 -16.30 1.34
CA ALA A 75 27.15 -15.26 1.49
C ALA A 75 27.65 -14.08 2.35
N LEU A 76 28.38 -14.33 3.44
CA LEU A 76 29.04 -13.30 4.26
C LEU A 76 30.15 -12.56 3.50
N SER A 77 30.71 -13.16 2.45
CA SER A 77 31.74 -12.54 1.61
C SER A 77 31.16 -11.67 0.49
N GLN A 78 29.84 -11.68 0.27
CA GLN A 78 29.18 -10.79 -0.69
C GLN A 78 29.30 -9.34 -0.24
N GLU A 79 29.36 -8.39 -1.18
CA GLU A 79 29.37 -6.95 -0.86
C GLU A 79 28.03 -6.43 -0.32
N ASP A 80 26.95 -7.18 -0.54
CA ASP A 80 25.59 -6.75 -0.21
C ASP A 80 25.30 -6.95 1.29
N PRO A 81 25.05 -5.88 2.06
CA PRO A 81 24.82 -5.97 3.50
C PRO A 81 23.56 -6.75 3.86
N SER A 82 22.53 -6.72 3.00
CA SER A 82 21.30 -7.50 3.23
C SER A 82 21.57 -9.00 3.15
N VAL A 83 22.42 -9.42 2.20
CA VAL A 83 22.85 -10.83 2.08
C VAL A 83 23.72 -11.22 3.26
N GLN A 84 24.66 -10.36 3.67
CA GLN A 84 25.48 -10.59 4.85
C GLN A 84 24.63 -10.75 6.11
N ARG A 85 23.58 -9.93 6.30
CA ARG A 85 22.65 -10.06 7.43
C ARG A 85 21.91 -11.38 7.45
N GLU A 86 21.35 -11.78 6.32
CA GLU A 86 20.64 -13.05 6.26
C GLU A 86 21.59 -14.24 6.46
N ALA A 87 22.80 -14.16 5.91
CA ALA A 87 23.84 -15.16 6.15
C ALA A 87 24.23 -15.24 7.63
N ALA A 88 24.34 -14.10 8.32
CA ALA A 88 24.63 -14.05 9.75
C ALA A 88 23.55 -14.76 10.59
N ARG A 89 22.28 -14.52 10.28
CA ARG A 89 21.15 -15.21 10.92
C ARG A 89 21.18 -16.73 10.70
N MET A 90 21.76 -17.18 9.60
CA MET A 90 21.84 -18.59 9.24
C MET A 90 22.99 -19.35 9.91
N ILE A 91 23.93 -18.68 10.61
CA ILE A 91 25.03 -19.37 11.31
C ILE A 91 24.54 -20.41 12.30
N ARG A 92 23.40 -20.17 12.96
CA ARG A 92 22.78 -21.13 13.90
C ARG A 92 22.44 -22.50 13.27
N TYR A 93 22.44 -22.59 11.95
CA TYR A 93 22.18 -23.83 11.20
C TYR A 93 23.45 -24.54 10.72
N ALA A 94 24.63 -23.95 10.98
CA ALA A 94 25.92 -24.57 10.74
C ALA A 94 26.30 -25.51 11.91
N PRO A 95 27.17 -26.50 11.69
CA PRO A 95 27.70 -27.36 12.76
C PRO A 95 28.32 -26.52 13.88
N GLU A 96 28.01 -26.86 15.14
CA GLU A 96 28.42 -26.08 16.33
C GLU A 96 29.93 -25.78 16.36
N GLN A 97 30.75 -26.77 16.00
CA GLN A 97 32.21 -26.66 15.95
C GLN A 97 32.73 -25.59 14.96
N GLU A 98 31.95 -25.25 13.93
CA GLU A 98 32.32 -24.28 12.89
C GLU A 98 31.73 -22.89 13.16
N GLN A 99 30.70 -22.77 14.01
CA GLN A 99 30.00 -21.52 14.29
C GLN A 99 30.92 -20.44 14.85
N VAL A 100 31.88 -20.83 15.70
CA VAL A 100 32.87 -19.90 16.29
C VAL A 100 33.67 -19.18 15.20
N SER A 101 34.12 -19.91 14.17
CA SER A 101 34.88 -19.32 13.07
C SER A 101 34.02 -18.34 12.24
N LEU A 102 32.73 -18.64 12.08
CA LEU A 102 31.78 -17.80 11.36
C LEU A 102 31.42 -16.53 12.14
N TRP A 103 31.28 -16.62 13.46
CA TRP A 103 31.04 -15.44 14.31
C TRP A 103 32.24 -14.48 14.32
N LEU A 104 33.47 -15.00 14.35
CA LEU A 104 34.66 -14.17 14.22
C LEU A 104 34.72 -13.45 12.85
N LEU A 105 34.37 -14.16 11.78
CA LEU A 105 34.25 -13.56 10.45
C LEU A 105 33.21 -12.44 10.43
N ILE A 106 32.07 -12.60 11.11
CA ILE A 106 31.06 -11.55 11.25
C ILE A 106 31.65 -10.31 11.93
N SER A 107 32.36 -10.45 13.04
CA SER A 107 32.95 -9.29 13.74
C SER A 107 33.80 -8.44 12.81
N GLU A 108 34.65 -9.08 12.00
CA GLU A 108 35.47 -8.38 11.02
C GLU A 108 34.65 -7.71 9.93
N LYS A 109 33.58 -8.36 9.45
CA LYS A 109 32.66 -7.76 8.47
C LYS A 109 31.90 -6.57 9.04
N ILE A 110 31.46 -6.63 10.29
CA ILE A 110 30.82 -5.50 10.98
C ILE A 110 31.78 -4.32 11.07
N LYS A 111 33.02 -4.55 11.55
CA LYS A 111 34.05 -3.50 11.65
C LYS A 111 34.24 -2.84 10.29
N GLN A 112 34.46 -3.62 9.22
CA GLN A 112 34.62 -3.13 7.86
C GLN A 112 33.42 -2.31 7.37
N ALA A 113 32.21 -2.83 7.58
CA ALA A 113 30.96 -2.19 7.13
C ALA A 113 30.68 -0.87 7.87
N LEU A 114 30.99 -0.79 9.17
CA LEU A 114 30.87 0.45 9.95
C LEU A 114 31.87 1.53 9.52
N PHE A 115 32.98 1.19 8.88
CA PHE A 115 33.92 2.15 8.28
C PHE A 115 33.51 2.63 6.88
N GLN A 116 32.50 2.01 6.26
CA GLN A 116 32.03 2.45 4.96
C GLN A 116 31.27 3.79 5.05
N LYS A 117 31.19 4.51 3.93
CA LYS A 117 30.50 5.81 3.87
C LYS A 117 28.97 5.69 3.74
N ASP A 118 28.45 4.55 3.31
CA ASP A 118 27.01 4.36 3.07
C ASP A 118 26.27 4.06 4.38
N PRO A 119 25.33 4.93 4.82
CA PRO A 119 24.57 4.69 6.05
C PRO A 119 23.72 3.42 6.02
N THR A 120 23.29 2.98 4.83
CA THR A 120 22.54 1.73 4.67
C THR A 120 23.41 0.53 5.06
N VAL A 121 24.66 0.51 4.59
CA VAL A 121 25.64 -0.52 4.93
C VAL A 121 25.94 -0.50 6.42
N GLN A 122 26.16 0.69 6.99
CA GLN A 122 26.42 0.86 8.42
C GLN A 122 25.24 0.37 9.27
N ARG A 123 24.01 0.63 8.85
CA ARG A 123 22.80 0.22 9.57
C ARG A 123 22.65 -1.29 9.59
N GLU A 124 22.82 -1.92 8.43
CA GLU A 124 22.79 -3.37 8.31
C GLU A 124 23.89 -4.03 9.16
N ALA A 125 25.07 -3.41 9.22
CA ALA A 125 26.15 -3.83 10.10
C ALA A 125 25.77 -3.75 11.59
N ALA A 126 25.10 -2.68 12.01
CA ALA A 126 24.63 -2.53 13.39
C ALA A 126 23.60 -3.61 13.78
N MET A 127 22.70 -3.98 12.85
CA MET A 127 21.67 -5.01 13.10
C MET A 127 22.24 -6.41 13.30
N ILE A 128 23.44 -6.71 12.77
CA ILE A 128 24.04 -8.04 12.86
C ILE A 128 24.99 -8.20 14.05
N ILE A 129 25.21 -7.14 14.85
CA ILE A 129 26.03 -7.19 16.09
C ILE A 129 25.54 -8.29 17.04
N TRP A 130 24.24 -8.57 17.06
CA TRP A 130 23.66 -9.68 17.83
C TRP A 130 24.35 -11.03 17.59
N TYR A 131 24.84 -11.26 16.36
CA TYR A 131 25.49 -12.52 15.96
C TYR A 131 27.01 -12.50 16.15
N ALA A 132 27.60 -11.39 16.62
CA ALA A 132 29.02 -11.33 16.95
C ALA A 132 29.30 -12.08 18.28
N PRO A 133 30.53 -12.57 18.50
CA PRO A 133 30.94 -13.16 19.77
C PRO A 133 30.75 -12.17 20.92
N ALA A 134 30.34 -12.66 22.09
CA ALA A 134 30.02 -11.84 23.26
C ALA A 134 31.15 -10.87 23.65
N GLN A 135 32.42 -11.28 23.52
CA GLN A 135 33.57 -10.40 23.82
C GLN A 135 33.73 -9.19 22.88
N GLU A 136 33.19 -9.25 21.66
CA GLU A 136 33.32 -8.20 20.64
C GLU A 136 32.13 -7.22 20.67
N GLN A 137 30.96 -7.69 21.09
CA GLN A 137 29.69 -6.96 21.00
C GLN A 137 29.74 -5.54 21.58
N VAL A 138 30.32 -5.36 22.78
CA VAL A 138 30.39 -4.04 23.43
C VAL A 138 31.19 -3.04 22.60
N SER A 139 32.32 -3.47 22.03
CA SER A 139 33.17 -2.60 21.20
C SER A 139 32.46 -2.20 19.90
N LEU A 140 31.76 -3.15 19.27
CA LEU A 140 30.99 -2.93 18.04
C LEU A 140 29.80 -2.00 18.28
N ILE A 141 29.10 -2.14 19.41
CA ILE A 141 28.01 -1.23 19.79
C ILE A 141 28.54 0.20 19.95
N LYS A 142 29.66 0.39 20.65
CA LYS A 142 30.27 1.73 20.82
C LYS A 142 30.66 2.33 19.46
N GLN A 143 31.22 1.53 18.57
CA GLN A 143 31.59 1.97 17.22
C GLN A 143 30.36 2.35 16.38
N ALA A 144 29.28 1.58 16.47
CA ALA A 144 28.04 1.85 15.75
C ALA A 144 27.28 3.08 16.31
N LEU A 145 27.26 3.28 17.64
CA LEU A 145 26.73 4.49 18.29
C LEU A 145 27.53 5.75 17.95
N SER A 146 28.78 5.61 17.51
CA SER A 146 29.63 6.72 17.08
C SER A 146 29.39 7.14 15.62
N GLN A 147 28.57 6.39 14.88
CA GLN A 147 28.22 6.75 13.50
C GLN A 147 27.37 8.01 13.46
N LYS A 148 27.42 8.72 12.32
CA LYS A 148 26.68 9.99 12.15
C LYS A 148 25.19 9.79 11.92
N ASP A 149 24.80 8.67 11.33
CA ASP A 149 23.42 8.39 10.95
C ASP A 149 22.58 7.96 12.17
N PRO A 150 21.47 8.64 12.49
CA PRO A 150 20.65 8.32 13.66
C PRO A 150 19.92 6.97 13.58
N ALA A 151 19.61 6.49 12.38
CA ALA A 151 19.03 5.16 12.24
C ALA A 151 20.07 4.08 12.60
N VAL A 152 21.34 4.27 12.23
CA VAL A 152 22.44 3.39 12.66
C VAL A 152 22.59 3.42 14.19
N GLN A 153 22.58 4.62 14.79
CA GLN A 153 22.64 4.77 16.25
C GLN A 153 21.47 4.05 16.94
N ARG A 154 20.26 4.13 16.39
CA ARG A 154 19.09 3.45 16.94
C ARG A 154 19.21 1.94 16.91
N GLU A 155 19.65 1.37 15.80
CA GLU A 155 19.89 -0.08 15.72
C GLU A 155 20.98 -0.50 16.72
N ALA A 156 22.07 0.29 16.82
CA ALA A 156 23.14 0.04 17.79
C ALA A 156 22.65 0.09 19.25
N ALA A 157 21.81 1.07 19.60
CA ALA A 157 21.21 1.19 20.92
C ALA A 157 20.35 -0.04 21.25
N ALA A 158 19.62 -0.57 20.27
CA ALA A 158 18.83 -1.78 20.43
C ALA A 158 19.66 -3.03 20.74
N MET A 159 20.93 -3.07 20.31
CA MET A 159 21.83 -4.19 20.56
C MET A 159 22.36 -4.22 22.01
N ILE A 160 22.07 -3.24 22.86
CA ILE A 160 22.54 -3.24 24.26
C ILE A 160 22.14 -4.49 25.05
N VAL A 161 21.06 -5.16 24.65
CA VAL A 161 20.59 -6.40 25.27
C VAL A 161 21.57 -7.57 25.12
N CYS A 162 22.46 -7.57 24.12
CA CYS A 162 23.47 -8.62 23.99
C CYS A 162 24.72 -8.37 24.86
N ALA A 163 24.97 -7.12 25.27
CA ALA A 163 26.12 -6.80 26.11
C ALA A 163 26.03 -7.42 27.52
N PRO A 164 27.17 -7.77 28.17
CA PRO A 164 27.23 -8.18 29.57
C PRO A 164 26.68 -7.11 30.52
N ALA A 165 26.01 -7.53 31.60
CA ALA A 165 25.33 -6.61 32.52
C ALA A 165 26.20 -5.47 33.05
N GLN A 166 27.46 -5.76 33.38
CA GLN A 166 28.44 -4.76 33.87
C GLN A 166 28.78 -3.66 32.85
N GLU A 167 28.74 -3.98 31.55
CA GLU A 167 29.07 -3.04 30.47
C GLU A 167 27.85 -2.22 30.02
N ARG A 168 26.63 -2.74 30.25
CA ARG A 168 25.37 -2.08 29.85
C ARG A 168 25.26 -0.68 30.45
N VAL A 169 25.69 -0.47 31.70
CA VAL A 169 25.61 0.85 32.35
C VAL A 169 26.37 1.91 31.54
N SER A 170 27.58 1.60 31.10
CA SER A 170 28.40 2.52 30.28
C SER A 170 27.75 2.80 28.91
N LEU A 171 27.17 1.78 28.29
CA LEU A 171 26.47 1.91 27.01
C LEU A 171 25.18 2.72 27.14
N GLN A 172 24.40 2.53 28.21
CA GLN A 172 23.19 3.30 28.47
C GLN A 172 23.51 4.79 28.59
N LEU A 173 24.57 5.15 29.33
CA LEU A 173 25.01 6.55 29.46
C LEU A 173 25.38 7.16 28.10
N LEU A 174 26.12 6.42 27.27
CA LEU A 174 26.46 6.84 25.91
C LEU A 174 25.20 7.03 25.05
N ILE A 175 24.25 6.10 25.12
CA ILE A 175 22.97 6.20 24.40
C ILE A 175 22.22 7.45 24.85
N SER A 176 22.15 7.74 26.15
CA SER A 176 21.49 8.95 26.65
C SER A 176 22.12 10.22 26.09
N GLU A 177 23.46 10.30 26.06
CA GLU A 177 24.17 11.43 25.47
C GLU A 177 23.80 11.62 23.98
N LYS A 178 23.76 10.53 23.22
CA LYS A 178 23.36 10.56 21.80
C LYS A 178 21.91 10.98 21.61
N ILE A 179 21.00 10.55 22.47
CA ILE A 179 19.59 11.00 22.43
C ILE A 179 19.52 12.51 22.64
N LYS A 180 20.19 13.05 23.66
CA LYS A 180 20.18 14.50 23.95
C LYS A 180 20.73 15.30 22.77
N GLN A 181 21.85 14.86 22.19
CA GLN A 181 22.44 15.47 21.00
C GLN A 181 21.46 15.47 19.83
N ALA A 182 20.83 14.33 19.53
CA ALA A 182 19.93 14.18 18.40
C ALA A 182 18.59 14.91 18.58
N LEU A 183 18.02 14.95 19.80
CA LEU A 183 16.82 15.74 20.12
C LEU A 183 17.05 17.25 20.07
N SER A 184 18.32 17.69 20.06
CA SER A 184 18.69 19.11 19.95
C SER A 184 18.91 19.55 18.49
N GLN A 185 18.86 18.62 17.54
CA GLN A 185 18.96 18.93 16.11
C GLN A 185 17.62 19.43 15.57
N GLU A 186 17.64 20.13 14.43
CA GLU A 186 16.42 20.67 13.81
C GLU A 186 15.62 19.63 13.01
N ASP A 187 16.26 18.58 12.51
CA ASP A 187 15.63 17.60 11.62
C ASP A 187 14.67 16.65 12.39
N PRO A 188 13.35 16.68 12.10
CA PRO A 188 12.38 15.80 12.76
C PRO A 188 12.65 14.31 12.57
N ALA A 189 13.27 13.90 11.47
CA ALA A 189 13.63 12.49 11.25
C ALA A 189 14.67 12.05 12.27
N VAL A 190 15.69 12.88 12.52
CA VAL A 190 16.73 12.63 13.53
C VAL A 190 16.13 12.58 14.94
N GLN A 191 15.28 13.57 15.27
CA GLN A 191 14.59 13.63 16.56
C GLN A 191 13.71 12.40 16.81
N ARG A 192 13.02 11.91 15.77
CA ARG A 192 12.15 10.74 15.87
C ARG A 192 12.96 9.47 16.13
N GLU A 193 14.08 9.27 15.42
CA GLU A 193 14.96 8.13 15.69
C GLU A 193 15.50 8.20 17.13
N ALA A 194 15.88 9.39 17.59
CA ALA A 194 16.33 9.62 18.97
C ALA A 194 15.26 9.27 20.01
N ALA A 195 14.01 9.70 19.79
CA ALA A 195 12.88 9.33 20.65
C ALA A 195 12.72 7.80 20.72
N GLY A 196 12.88 7.10 19.60
CA GLY A 196 12.84 5.64 19.54
C GLY A 196 13.96 4.90 20.31
N MET A 197 15.04 5.59 20.69
CA MET A 197 16.15 5.03 21.48
C MET A 197 15.94 5.14 23.00
N ILE A 198 14.99 5.96 23.48
CA ILE A 198 14.81 6.29 24.90
C ILE A 198 14.72 5.05 25.80
N ARG A 199 14.03 4.00 25.35
CA ARG A 199 13.91 2.73 26.09
C ARG A 199 15.24 2.05 26.43
N TYR A 200 16.32 2.42 25.76
CA TYR A 200 17.67 1.91 25.96
C TYR A 200 18.55 2.85 26.79
N ALA A 201 18.05 4.04 27.15
CA ALA A 201 18.72 4.96 28.06
C ALA A 201 18.64 4.47 29.52
N PRO A 202 19.46 5.02 30.44
CA PRO A 202 19.39 4.70 31.86
C PRO A 202 17.99 5.05 32.38
N THR A 203 17.42 4.16 33.20
CA THR A 203 16.08 4.30 33.77
C THR A 203 15.82 5.67 34.42
N GLN A 204 16.84 6.24 35.09
CA GLN A 204 16.79 7.56 35.73
C GLN A 204 16.71 8.74 34.75
N GLU A 205 17.09 8.57 33.48
CA GLU A 205 17.07 9.63 32.46
C GLU A 205 15.88 9.52 31.50
N GLN A 206 15.21 8.37 31.43
CA GLN A 206 14.12 8.14 30.48
C GLN A 206 13.02 9.19 30.60
N VAL A 207 12.63 9.58 31.82
CA VAL A 207 11.56 10.56 32.05
C VAL A 207 11.91 11.93 31.47
N SER A 208 13.13 12.42 31.68
CA SER A 208 13.55 13.73 31.18
C SER A 208 13.67 13.72 29.65
N LEU A 209 14.18 12.63 29.06
CA LEU A 209 14.25 12.45 27.61
C LEU A 209 12.87 12.36 26.96
N ILE A 210 11.91 11.66 27.60
CA ILE A 210 10.52 11.60 27.12
C ILE A 210 9.90 13.00 27.14
N LYS A 211 10.05 13.76 28.22
CA LYS A 211 9.56 15.14 28.31
C LYS A 211 10.17 16.04 27.23
N GLN A 212 11.46 15.88 26.94
CA GLN A 212 12.14 16.61 25.87
C GLN A 212 11.57 16.23 24.49
N ALA A 213 11.40 14.94 24.21
CA ALA A 213 10.84 14.47 22.93
C ALA A 213 9.36 14.86 22.74
N LEU A 214 8.55 14.86 23.81
CA LEU A 214 7.17 15.36 23.80
C LEU A 214 7.05 16.86 23.59
N SER A 215 8.13 17.61 23.79
CA SER A 215 8.18 19.06 23.58
C SER A 215 8.60 19.44 22.15
N GLN A 216 8.95 18.45 21.32
CA GLN A 216 9.30 18.68 19.92
C GLN A 216 8.08 19.12 19.12
N LYS A 217 8.30 19.90 18.06
CA LYS A 217 7.22 20.47 17.24
C LYS A 217 6.52 19.43 16.36
N ASP A 218 7.27 18.41 15.91
CA ASP A 218 6.79 17.44 14.95
C ASP A 218 5.88 16.37 15.59
N PRO A 219 4.65 16.15 15.11
CA PRO A 219 3.72 15.17 15.67
C PRO A 219 4.23 13.72 15.59
N SER A 220 5.07 13.36 14.62
CA SER A 220 5.63 12.01 14.52
C SER A 220 6.64 11.74 15.64
N VAL A 221 7.42 12.74 16.04
CA VAL A 221 8.34 12.67 17.19
C VAL A 221 7.55 12.54 18.49
N GLN A 222 6.51 13.36 18.67
CA GLN A 222 5.66 13.31 19.85
C GLN A 222 4.99 11.94 20.01
N ARG A 223 4.44 11.36 18.93
CA ARG A 223 3.83 10.01 18.97
C ARG A 223 4.84 8.92 19.34
N GLU A 224 6.06 8.99 18.81
CA GLU A 224 7.10 8.02 19.19
C GLU A 224 7.48 8.19 20.67
N ALA A 225 7.55 9.43 21.18
CA ALA A 225 7.79 9.70 22.60
C ALA A 225 6.67 9.17 23.51
N VAL A 226 5.40 9.30 23.11
CA VAL A 226 4.24 8.71 23.83
C VAL A 226 4.40 7.20 23.98
N ARG A 227 4.83 6.50 22.91
CA ARG A 227 5.09 5.05 22.96
C ARG A 227 6.21 4.68 23.92
N MET A 228 7.12 5.61 24.22
CA MET A 228 8.23 5.36 25.14
C MET A 228 7.83 5.43 26.62
N ILE A 229 6.68 6.02 26.95
CA ILE A 229 6.23 6.16 28.36
C ILE A 229 6.15 4.80 29.06
N ARG A 230 5.72 3.73 28.38
CA ARG A 230 5.66 2.37 28.95
C ARG A 230 7.01 1.81 29.44
N TYR A 231 8.12 2.41 29.00
CA TYR A 231 9.47 1.99 29.41
C TYR A 231 10.01 2.81 30.58
N ALA A 232 9.38 3.95 30.90
CA ALA A 232 9.76 4.77 32.05
C ALA A 232 9.45 4.04 33.38
N PRO A 233 10.10 4.43 34.50
CA PRO A 233 9.78 3.88 35.82
C PRO A 233 8.29 3.98 36.13
N GLU A 234 7.67 2.91 36.64
CA GLU A 234 6.21 2.84 36.87
C GLU A 234 5.69 4.02 37.70
N GLN A 235 6.43 4.43 38.72
CA GLN A 235 6.07 5.57 39.58
C GLN A 235 6.04 6.92 38.84
N GLU A 236 6.75 7.05 37.72
CA GLU A 236 6.80 8.26 36.89
C GLU A 236 5.90 8.18 35.65
N GLN A 237 5.46 6.98 35.26
CA GLN A 237 4.56 6.83 34.11
C GLN A 237 3.28 7.64 34.30
N VAL A 238 2.73 7.65 35.52
CA VAL A 238 1.52 8.43 35.84
C VAL A 238 1.74 9.92 35.55
N SER A 239 2.88 10.49 35.93
CA SER A 239 3.19 11.92 35.70
C SER A 239 3.33 12.25 34.21
N LEU A 240 3.96 11.35 33.45
CA LEU A 240 4.09 11.46 32.00
C LEU A 240 2.75 11.32 31.29
N TRP A 241 1.91 10.39 31.72
CA TRP A 241 0.60 10.22 31.13
C TRP A 241 -0.34 11.39 31.41
N LEU A 242 -0.28 11.98 32.61
CA LEU A 242 -1.00 13.22 32.92
C LEU A 242 -0.53 14.38 32.02
N LEU A 243 0.78 14.48 31.75
CA LEU A 243 1.31 15.45 30.79
C LEU A 243 0.75 15.23 29.37
N ILE A 244 0.56 13.99 28.93
CA ILE A 244 -0.10 13.68 27.65
C ILE A 244 -1.54 14.14 27.66
N SER A 245 -2.30 13.81 28.71
CA SER A 245 -3.69 14.26 28.83
C SER A 245 -3.80 15.78 28.73
N GLU A 246 -2.92 16.52 29.41
CA GLU A 246 -2.89 17.99 29.33
C GLU A 246 -2.52 18.50 27.92
N LYS A 247 -1.56 17.85 27.25
CA LYS A 247 -1.22 18.19 25.86
C LYS A 247 -2.38 17.91 24.90
N ILE A 248 -3.10 16.80 25.08
CA ILE A 248 -4.29 16.48 24.28
C ILE A 248 -5.37 17.55 24.53
N LYS A 249 -5.65 17.90 25.79
CA LYS A 249 -6.60 18.96 26.14
C LYS A 249 -6.22 20.26 25.42
N GLN A 250 -4.96 20.69 25.51
CA GLN A 250 -4.46 21.89 24.85
C GLN A 250 -4.58 21.82 23.31
N ALA A 251 -4.24 20.68 22.71
CA ALA A 251 -4.32 20.47 21.27
C ALA A 251 -5.78 20.47 20.75
N LEU A 252 -6.71 19.91 21.52
CA LEU A 252 -8.14 19.99 21.23
C LEU A 252 -8.69 21.43 21.33
N PHE A 253 -8.05 22.33 22.09
CA PHE A 253 -8.40 23.76 22.12
C PHE A 253 -7.75 24.60 21.01
N GLN A 254 -6.85 24.03 20.21
CA GLN A 254 -6.25 24.74 19.09
C GLN A 254 -7.28 25.02 18.00
N LYS A 255 -7.05 26.04 17.17
CA LYS A 255 -7.96 26.39 16.07
C LYS A 255 -7.81 25.49 14.84
N ASP A 256 -6.65 24.87 14.65
CA ASP A 256 -6.35 24.05 13.48
C ASP A 256 -7.02 22.67 13.61
N PRO A 257 -7.98 22.32 12.73
CA PRO A 257 -8.66 21.03 12.81
C PRO A 257 -7.74 19.83 12.56
N THR A 258 -6.62 20.01 11.84
CA THR A 258 -5.60 18.97 11.67
C THR A 258 -4.96 18.61 13.01
N VAL A 259 -4.65 19.63 13.83
CA VAL A 259 -4.08 19.45 15.17
C VAL A 259 -5.10 18.80 16.10
N GLN A 260 -6.37 19.22 16.02
CA GLN A 260 -7.45 18.60 16.81
C GLN A 260 -7.66 17.13 16.44
N ARG A 261 -7.58 16.79 15.15
CA ARG A 261 -7.73 15.41 14.67
C ARG A 261 -6.59 14.53 15.16
N GLU A 262 -5.35 14.99 15.03
CA GLU A 262 -4.18 14.28 15.58
C GLU A 262 -4.31 14.09 17.10
N ALA A 263 -4.80 15.11 17.82
CA ALA A 263 -5.07 15.02 19.25
C ALA A 263 -6.12 13.95 19.58
N ALA A 264 -7.21 13.85 18.80
CA ALA A 264 -8.22 12.81 18.97
C ALA A 264 -7.66 11.40 18.72
N MET A 265 -6.80 11.23 17.71
CA MET A 265 -6.18 9.94 17.38
C MET A 265 -5.22 9.43 18.47
N ILE A 266 -4.59 10.34 19.23
CA ILE A 266 -3.66 9.94 20.31
C ILE A 266 -4.35 9.72 21.66
N ILE A 267 -5.67 9.93 21.78
CA ILE A 267 -6.44 9.62 23.00
C ILE A 267 -6.26 8.16 23.43
N TRP A 268 -6.11 7.24 22.47
CA TRP A 268 -5.81 5.83 22.73
C TRP A 268 -4.67 5.62 23.74
N TYR A 269 -3.70 6.52 23.76
CA TYR A 269 -2.53 6.43 24.64
C TYR A 269 -2.73 7.15 25.99
N ALA A 270 -3.80 7.91 26.19
CA ALA A 270 -4.06 8.53 27.49
C ALA A 270 -4.40 7.48 28.56
N PRO A 271 -4.21 7.78 29.87
CA PRO A 271 -4.68 6.93 30.95
C PRO A 271 -6.16 6.60 30.82
N ALA A 272 -6.55 5.36 31.17
CA ALA A 272 -7.94 4.92 31.14
C ALA A 272 -8.90 5.88 31.88
N GLN A 273 -8.44 6.47 32.99
CA GLN A 273 -9.20 7.45 33.78
C GLN A 273 -9.43 8.80 33.07
N GLU A 274 -8.56 9.19 32.13
CA GLU A 274 -8.67 10.44 31.37
C GLU A 274 -9.29 10.22 29.99
N GLN A 275 -9.24 9.00 29.44
CA GLN A 275 -9.78 8.71 28.11
C GLN A 275 -11.23 9.15 27.96
N VAL A 276 -12.08 8.89 28.96
CA VAL A 276 -13.49 9.26 28.91
C VAL A 276 -13.68 10.79 28.83
N SER A 277 -12.93 11.56 29.62
CA SER A 277 -13.01 13.03 29.60
C SER A 277 -12.49 13.60 28.28
N LEU A 278 -11.39 13.05 27.77
CA LEU A 278 -10.81 13.44 26.48
C LEU A 278 -11.71 13.10 25.30
N ILE A 279 -12.33 11.91 25.29
CA ILE A 279 -13.31 11.53 24.26
C ILE A 279 -14.48 12.51 24.28
N LYS A 280 -15.03 12.83 25.46
CA LYS A 280 -16.12 13.82 25.60
C LYS A 280 -15.71 15.19 25.05
N GLN A 281 -14.48 15.62 25.35
CA GLN A 281 -13.95 16.90 24.84
C GLN A 281 -13.75 16.89 23.32
N ALA A 282 -13.25 15.78 22.76
CA ALA A 282 -13.06 15.63 21.32
C ALA A 282 -14.39 15.52 20.55
N LEU A 283 -15.38 14.82 21.11
CA LEU A 283 -16.77 14.80 20.61
C LEU A 283 -17.47 16.17 20.70
N SER A 284 -16.95 17.08 21.52
CA SER A 284 -17.47 18.45 21.64
C SER A 284 -16.81 19.43 20.67
N GLN A 285 -15.83 18.99 19.87
CA GLN A 285 -15.21 19.83 18.85
C GLN A 285 -16.18 20.13 17.71
N LYS A 286 -15.94 21.22 16.99
CA LYS A 286 -16.81 21.65 15.88
C LYS A 286 -16.63 20.81 14.62
N ASP A 287 -15.42 20.31 14.38
CA ASP A 287 -15.11 19.54 13.17
C ASP A 287 -15.70 18.12 13.26
N PRO A 288 -16.59 17.71 12.33
CA PRO A 288 -17.18 16.37 12.31
C PRO A 288 -16.15 15.25 12.13
N ALA A 289 -15.05 15.49 11.43
CA ALA A 289 -13.97 14.50 11.28
C ALA A 289 -13.31 14.23 12.64
N VAL A 290 -13.09 15.28 13.46
CA VAL A 290 -12.58 15.13 14.82
C VAL A 290 -13.58 14.36 15.69
N GLN A 291 -14.87 14.66 15.58
CA GLN A 291 -15.93 13.92 16.29
C GLN A 291 -15.94 12.44 15.89
N ARG A 292 -15.76 12.12 14.61
CA ARG A 292 -15.71 10.74 14.12
C ARG A 292 -14.51 9.98 14.66
N GLU A 293 -13.33 10.57 14.65
CA GLU A 293 -12.13 9.96 15.25
C GLU A 293 -12.35 9.73 16.75
N ALA A 294 -12.93 10.71 17.45
CA ALA A 294 -13.26 10.58 18.87
C ALA A 294 -14.27 9.44 19.14
N ALA A 295 -15.30 9.30 18.29
CA ALA A 295 -16.28 8.22 18.39
C ALA A 295 -15.63 6.84 18.21
N ALA A 296 -14.68 6.73 17.28
CA ALA A 296 -13.92 5.50 17.09
C ALA A 296 -13.06 5.15 18.32
N MET A 297 -12.62 6.13 19.11
CA MET A 297 -11.85 5.89 20.33
C MET A 297 -12.67 5.28 21.48
N ILE A 298 -13.99 5.14 21.35
CA ILE A 298 -14.82 4.54 22.42
C ILE A 298 -14.36 3.14 22.84
N VAL A 299 -13.69 2.41 21.95
CA VAL A 299 -13.15 1.07 22.23
C VAL A 299 -12.06 1.08 23.31
N CYS A 300 -11.33 2.20 23.52
CA CYS A 300 -10.34 2.27 24.58
C CYS A 300 -10.96 2.56 25.96
N ALA A 301 -12.14 3.20 26.00
CA ALA A 301 -12.79 3.56 27.25
C ALA A 301 -13.19 2.33 28.10
N PRO A 302 -13.21 2.45 29.44
CA PRO A 302 -13.70 1.39 30.33
C PRO A 302 -15.14 0.98 30.01
N ALA A 303 -15.44 -0.32 30.07
CA ALA A 303 -16.74 -0.88 29.67
C ALA A 303 -17.95 -0.19 30.34
N GLN A 304 -17.84 0.15 31.63
CA GLN A 304 -18.87 0.85 32.40
C GLN A 304 -19.18 2.28 31.90
N GLU A 305 -18.19 2.95 31.29
CA GLU A 305 -18.31 4.31 30.77
C GLU A 305 -18.69 4.34 29.29
N ARG A 306 -18.52 3.22 28.57
CA ARG A 306 -18.89 3.14 27.14
C ARG A 306 -20.36 3.47 26.92
N VAL A 307 -21.26 3.02 27.79
CA VAL A 307 -22.69 3.30 27.64
C VAL A 307 -22.96 4.81 27.63
N SER A 308 -22.33 5.56 28.53
CA SER A 308 -22.50 7.03 28.61
C SER A 308 -21.92 7.73 27.37
N LEU A 309 -20.77 7.26 26.88
CA LEU A 309 -20.15 7.77 25.65
C LEU A 309 -20.97 7.42 24.40
N GLN A 310 -21.53 6.21 24.31
CA GLN A 310 -22.39 5.80 23.21
C GLN A 310 -23.63 6.69 23.12
N LEU A 311 -24.27 7.00 24.26
CA LEU A 311 -25.41 7.93 24.31
C LEU A 311 -25.02 9.34 23.85
N LEU A 312 -23.83 9.84 24.25
CA LEU A 312 -23.32 11.11 23.76
C LEU A 312 -23.05 11.08 22.25
N ILE A 313 -22.51 9.98 21.73
CA ILE A 313 -22.31 9.77 20.28
C ILE A 313 -23.67 9.81 19.57
N SER A 314 -24.71 9.13 20.06
CA SER A 314 -26.06 9.22 19.51
C SER A 314 -26.57 10.66 19.44
N GLU A 315 -26.36 11.43 20.51
CA GLU A 315 -26.76 12.84 20.56
C GLU A 315 -26.03 13.67 19.49
N LYS A 316 -24.71 13.48 19.37
CA LYS A 316 -23.89 14.16 18.37
C LYS A 316 -24.27 13.79 16.95
N ILE A 317 -24.58 12.52 16.69
CA ILE A 317 -25.10 12.07 15.41
C ILE A 317 -26.41 12.79 15.09
N LYS A 318 -27.38 12.82 16.03
CA LYS A 318 -28.67 13.52 15.82
C LYS A 318 -28.48 15.01 15.54
N GLN A 319 -27.58 15.66 16.28
CA GLN A 319 -27.23 17.07 16.07
C GLN A 319 -26.63 17.29 14.68
N ALA A 320 -25.64 16.50 14.28
CA ALA A 320 -24.95 16.61 13.01
C ALA A 320 -25.85 16.26 11.81
N LEU A 321 -26.72 15.25 11.94
CA LEU A 321 -27.75 14.92 10.93
C LEU A 321 -28.84 15.99 10.79
N SER A 322 -28.95 16.93 11.74
CA SER A 322 -29.88 18.06 11.67
C SER A 322 -29.24 19.31 11.06
N GLN A 323 -27.93 19.30 10.79
CA GLN A 323 -27.25 20.40 10.12
C GLN A 323 -27.51 20.36 8.60
N GLU A 324 -27.28 21.49 7.92
CA GLU A 324 -27.53 21.58 6.47
C GLU A 324 -26.39 20.98 5.62
N ASP A 325 -25.16 20.96 6.14
CA ASP A 325 -23.98 20.54 5.38
C ASP A 325 -23.93 19.00 5.18
N PRO A 326 -24.00 18.50 3.94
CA PRO A 326 -23.92 17.07 3.66
C PRO A 326 -22.62 16.40 4.10
N ALA A 327 -21.50 17.14 4.15
CA ALA A 327 -20.24 16.59 4.64
C ALA A 327 -20.34 16.26 6.13
N VAL A 328 -20.92 17.17 6.93
CA VAL A 328 -21.19 16.95 8.35
C VAL A 328 -22.13 15.76 8.56
N GLN A 329 -23.22 15.71 7.78
CA GLN A 329 -24.20 14.61 7.85
C GLN A 329 -23.57 13.25 7.48
N ARG A 330 -22.66 13.22 6.51
CA ARG A 330 -21.97 12.00 6.08
C ARG A 330 -21.03 11.49 7.17
N GLU A 331 -20.23 12.36 7.78
CA GLU A 331 -19.39 11.97 8.92
C GLU A 331 -20.23 11.43 10.09
N ALA A 332 -21.39 12.05 10.34
CA ALA A 332 -22.35 11.57 11.34
C ALA A 332 -22.93 10.19 11.02
N ALA A 333 -23.28 9.92 9.76
CA ALA A 333 -23.73 8.60 9.32
C ALA A 333 -22.64 7.53 9.54
N GLY A 334 -21.37 7.87 9.27
CA GLY A 334 -20.22 6.99 9.53
C GLY A 334 -19.97 6.69 11.02
N MET A 335 -20.50 7.51 11.94
CA MET A 335 -20.40 7.30 13.39
C MET A 335 -21.44 6.33 13.95
N ILE A 336 -22.51 5.99 13.21
CA ILE A 336 -23.65 5.20 13.70
C ILE A 336 -23.23 3.86 14.32
N ARG A 337 -22.21 3.20 13.76
CA ARG A 337 -21.67 1.94 14.30
C ARG A 337 -21.18 2.02 15.75
N TYR A 338 -20.87 3.22 16.23
CA TYR A 338 -20.39 3.48 17.59
C TYR A 338 -21.53 3.92 18.55
N ALA A 339 -22.75 4.11 18.05
CA ALA A 339 -23.93 4.38 18.87
C ALA A 339 -24.43 3.09 19.57
N PRO A 340 -25.27 3.19 20.63
CA PRO A 340 -25.88 2.03 21.27
C PRO A 340 -26.69 1.22 20.25
N THR A 341 -26.59 -0.11 20.30
CA THR A 341 -27.27 -1.02 19.35
C THR A 341 -28.77 -0.73 19.22
N GLN A 342 -29.44 -0.35 20.32
CA GLN A 342 -30.86 -0.02 20.35
C GLN A 342 -31.23 1.28 19.60
N GLU A 343 -30.28 2.21 19.40
CA GLU A 343 -30.50 3.45 18.65
C GLU A 343 -30.03 3.37 17.20
N GLN A 344 -29.20 2.39 16.84
CA GLN A 344 -28.63 2.30 15.49
C GLN A 344 -29.72 2.29 14.41
N VAL A 345 -30.81 1.53 14.61
CA VAL A 345 -31.91 1.45 13.63
C VAL A 345 -32.58 2.81 13.41
N SER A 346 -32.85 3.57 14.47
CA SER A 346 -33.50 4.88 14.34
C SER A 346 -32.56 5.91 13.72
N LEU A 347 -31.27 5.88 14.06
CA LEU A 347 -30.24 6.72 13.45
C LEU A 347 -30.04 6.40 11.96
N ILE A 348 -30.04 5.12 11.57
CA ILE A 348 -29.98 4.72 10.16
C ILE A 348 -31.19 5.26 9.41
N LYS A 349 -32.41 5.12 9.96
CA LYS A 349 -33.63 5.68 9.35
C LYS A 349 -33.54 7.20 9.19
N GLN A 350 -33.00 7.90 10.19
CA GLN A 350 -32.80 9.34 10.14
C GLN A 350 -31.77 9.74 9.07
N ALA A 351 -30.64 9.03 8.97
CA ALA A 351 -29.62 9.29 7.96
C ALA A 351 -30.09 8.95 6.54
N LEU A 352 -30.85 7.87 6.35
CA LEU A 352 -31.53 7.55 5.09
C LEU A 352 -32.61 8.56 4.69
N SER A 353 -33.10 9.35 5.65
CA SER A 353 -34.09 10.41 5.39
C SER A 353 -33.46 11.74 4.95
N GLN A 354 -32.12 11.85 4.99
CA GLN A 354 -31.41 13.04 4.53
C GLN A 354 -31.57 13.23 3.03
N LYS A 355 -31.42 14.48 2.56
CA LYS A 355 -31.60 14.83 1.15
C LYS A 355 -30.44 14.34 0.28
N ASP A 356 -29.23 14.37 0.82
CA ASP A 356 -28.01 14.07 0.07
C ASP A 356 -27.82 12.54 -0.11
N PRO A 357 -27.70 12.05 -1.36
CA PRO A 357 -27.54 10.62 -1.63
C PRO A 357 -26.25 10.00 -1.08
N SER A 358 -25.17 10.77 -0.96
CA SER A 358 -23.94 10.25 -0.38
C SER A 358 -24.10 9.94 1.12
N VAL A 359 -24.93 10.72 1.82
CA VAL A 359 -25.31 10.46 3.21
C VAL A 359 -26.22 9.22 3.29
N GLN A 360 -27.19 9.11 2.37
CA GLN A 360 -28.05 7.93 2.28
C GLN A 360 -27.22 6.66 2.01
N ARG A 361 -26.23 6.75 1.12
CA ARG A 361 -25.32 5.64 0.80
C ARG A 361 -24.49 5.24 2.03
N GLU A 362 -23.88 6.20 2.73
CA GLU A 362 -23.14 5.92 3.97
C GLU A 362 -24.06 5.24 5.01
N ALA A 363 -25.31 5.70 5.13
CA ALA A 363 -26.30 5.09 6.01
C ALA A 363 -26.70 3.68 5.58
N ALA A 364 -26.77 3.40 4.26
CA ALA A 364 -27.05 2.08 3.72
C ALA A 364 -25.98 1.04 4.12
N VAL A 365 -24.70 1.44 4.12
CA VAL A 365 -23.60 0.58 4.61
C VAL A 365 -23.80 0.23 6.08
N MET A 366 -24.36 1.13 6.89
CA MET A 366 -24.57 0.89 8.33
C MET A 366 -25.67 -0.14 8.64
N ILE A 367 -26.43 -0.65 7.65
CA ILE A 367 -27.41 -1.72 7.87
C ILE A 367 -26.78 -2.96 8.52
N GLU A 368 -25.52 -3.26 8.22
CA GLU A 368 -24.82 -4.41 8.80
C GLU A 368 -24.70 -4.31 10.33
N CYS A 369 -24.70 -3.10 10.89
CA CYS A 369 -24.68 -2.88 12.33
C CYS A 369 -26.06 -3.14 12.98
N ALA A 370 -27.15 -3.04 12.23
CA ALA A 370 -28.50 -3.22 12.76
C ALA A 370 -28.80 -4.70 13.14
N PRO A 371 -29.65 -4.96 14.15
CA PRO A 371 -30.13 -6.30 14.49
C PRO A 371 -30.80 -6.99 13.29
N ALA A 372 -30.58 -8.30 13.13
CA ALA A 372 -31.03 -9.06 11.96
C ALA A 372 -32.53 -8.92 11.65
N GLN A 373 -33.37 -8.88 12.69
CA GLN A 373 -34.82 -8.72 12.56
C GLN A 373 -35.26 -7.35 12.01
N GLU A 374 -34.45 -6.31 12.17
CA GLU A 374 -34.73 -4.95 11.68
C GLU A 374 -34.14 -4.69 10.30
N ARG A 375 -33.17 -5.50 9.85
CA ARG A 375 -32.50 -5.30 8.57
C ARG A 375 -33.47 -5.30 7.41
N VAL A 376 -34.45 -6.22 7.39
CA VAL A 376 -35.43 -6.30 6.29
C VAL A 376 -36.23 -5.00 6.14
N SER A 377 -36.61 -4.36 7.26
CA SER A 377 -37.35 -3.09 7.22
C SER A 377 -36.48 -1.95 6.67
N LEU A 378 -35.22 -1.88 7.08
CA LEU A 378 -34.25 -0.92 6.57
C LEU A 378 -33.93 -1.13 5.08
N GLN A 379 -33.77 -2.37 4.64
CA GLN A 379 -33.52 -2.71 3.24
C GLN A 379 -34.69 -2.29 2.34
N LEU A 380 -35.94 -2.44 2.81
CA LEU A 380 -37.11 -1.94 2.09
C LEU A 380 -37.12 -0.41 2.01
N LEU A 381 -36.77 0.28 3.09
CA LEU A 381 -36.60 1.74 3.08
C LEU A 381 -35.53 2.18 2.08
N ILE A 382 -34.39 1.50 2.01
CA ILE A 382 -33.38 1.77 0.96
C ILE A 382 -33.99 1.59 -0.42
N SER A 383 -34.77 0.53 -0.64
CA SER A 383 -35.42 0.29 -1.94
C SER A 383 -36.31 1.48 -2.35
N GLU A 384 -37.05 2.06 -1.41
CA GLU A 384 -37.82 3.29 -1.63
C GLU A 384 -36.93 4.50 -1.92
N LYS A 385 -35.83 4.66 -1.18
CA LYS A 385 -34.86 5.77 -1.38
C LYS A 385 -34.19 5.69 -2.75
N ILE A 386 -33.83 4.49 -3.20
CA ILE A 386 -33.33 4.27 -4.56
C ILE A 386 -34.38 4.70 -5.58
N LYS A 387 -35.65 4.27 -5.45
CA LYS A 387 -36.73 4.69 -6.37
C LYS A 387 -36.92 6.21 -6.39
N GLN A 388 -36.87 6.86 -5.21
CA GLN A 388 -36.97 8.31 -5.08
C GLN A 388 -35.79 9.01 -5.79
N ALA A 389 -34.56 8.63 -5.48
CA ALA A 389 -33.36 9.22 -6.05
C ALA A 389 -33.25 9.00 -7.57
N LEU A 390 -33.62 7.81 -8.08
CA LEU A 390 -33.68 7.53 -9.51
C LEU A 390 -34.75 8.36 -10.25
N SER A 391 -35.74 8.93 -9.56
CA SER A 391 -36.72 9.83 -10.16
C SER A 391 -36.24 11.28 -10.28
N GLN A 392 -35.16 11.64 -9.57
CA GLN A 392 -34.54 12.95 -9.66
C GLN A 392 -33.81 13.15 -10.99
N LYS A 393 -33.56 14.40 -11.39
CA LYS A 393 -32.89 14.73 -12.65
C LYS A 393 -31.36 14.65 -12.59
N ASP A 394 -30.78 14.83 -11.39
CA ASP A 394 -29.33 14.87 -11.22
C ASP A 394 -28.72 13.47 -11.43
N PRO A 395 -27.83 13.29 -12.41
CA PRO A 395 -27.23 11.99 -12.72
C PRO A 395 -26.29 11.49 -11.62
N THR A 396 -25.66 12.39 -10.86
CA THR A 396 -24.81 12.02 -9.71
C THR A 396 -25.66 11.37 -8.63
N VAL A 397 -26.82 11.96 -8.35
CA VAL A 397 -27.81 11.40 -7.42
C VAL A 397 -28.31 10.03 -7.88
N GLN A 398 -28.58 9.88 -9.18
CA GLN A 398 -28.99 8.59 -9.75
C GLN A 398 -27.89 7.52 -9.62
N ARG A 399 -26.63 7.90 -9.84
CA ARG A 399 -25.47 7.00 -9.69
C ARG A 399 -25.30 6.53 -8.25
N GLU A 400 -25.21 7.46 -7.30
CA GLU A 400 -25.09 7.13 -5.86
C GLU A 400 -26.24 6.23 -5.39
N ALA A 401 -27.45 6.44 -5.92
CA ALA A 401 -28.59 5.56 -5.65
C ALA A 401 -28.43 4.15 -6.23
N ALA A 402 -27.88 4.02 -7.44
CA ALA A 402 -27.62 2.72 -8.05
C ALA A 402 -26.59 1.90 -7.24
N GLU A 403 -25.60 2.56 -6.63
CA GLU A 403 -24.61 1.90 -5.78
C GLU A 403 -25.24 1.24 -4.53
N MET A 404 -26.35 1.79 -4.03
CA MET A 404 -27.05 1.26 -2.88
C MET A 404 -27.79 -0.07 -3.16
N ILE A 405 -27.88 -0.52 -4.42
CA ILE A 405 -28.69 -1.69 -4.80
C ILE A 405 -28.30 -2.98 -4.08
N TRP A 406 -27.05 -3.10 -3.65
CA TRP A 406 -26.56 -4.29 -2.93
C TRP A 406 -27.07 -4.37 -1.48
N TYR A 407 -27.65 -3.28 -0.97
CA TYR A 407 -28.22 -3.20 0.38
C TYR A 407 -29.75 -3.35 0.40
N VAL A 408 -30.38 -3.79 -0.70
CA VAL A 408 -31.83 -4.04 -0.77
C VAL A 408 -32.17 -5.53 -0.64
N PRO A 409 -33.44 -5.91 -0.39
CA PRO A 409 -33.82 -7.31 -0.37
C PRO A 409 -33.66 -7.92 -1.76
N ARG A 410 -33.22 -9.19 -1.85
CA ARG A 410 -33.01 -9.89 -3.13
C ARG A 410 -34.21 -9.81 -4.10
N ARG A 411 -35.44 -9.80 -3.56
CA ARG A 411 -36.68 -9.69 -4.35
C ARG A 411 -36.87 -8.34 -5.05
N GLU A 412 -36.30 -7.25 -4.53
CA GLU A 412 -36.41 -5.91 -5.13
C GLU A 412 -35.29 -5.63 -6.14
N ILE A 413 -34.19 -6.40 -6.11
CA ILE A 413 -33.03 -6.15 -6.98
C ILE A 413 -33.45 -6.12 -8.45
N VAL A 414 -34.18 -7.12 -8.94
CA VAL A 414 -34.53 -7.22 -10.37
C VAL A 414 -35.34 -6.02 -10.86
N SER A 415 -36.33 -5.56 -10.08
CA SER A 415 -37.18 -4.42 -10.46
C SER A 415 -36.39 -3.10 -10.42
N LEU A 416 -35.51 -2.92 -9.42
CA LEU A 416 -34.63 -1.75 -9.33
C LEU A 416 -33.59 -1.73 -10.45
N GLN A 417 -32.99 -2.87 -10.79
CA GLN A 417 -32.06 -2.98 -11.91
C GLN A 417 -32.74 -2.59 -13.23
N LEU A 418 -33.97 -3.02 -13.47
CA LEU A 418 -34.74 -2.60 -14.65
C LEU A 418 -34.96 -1.08 -14.68
N LEU A 419 -35.31 -0.48 -13.55
CA LEU A 419 -35.45 0.98 -13.44
C LEU A 419 -34.12 1.71 -13.74
N ILE A 420 -33.01 1.22 -13.18
CA ILE A 420 -31.66 1.71 -13.46
C ILE A 420 -31.36 1.63 -14.96
N SER A 421 -31.67 0.50 -15.60
CA SER A 421 -31.47 0.33 -17.04
C SER A 421 -32.21 1.36 -17.87
N GLU A 422 -33.45 1.72 -17.51
CA GLU A 422 -34.20 2.75 -18.23
C GLU A 422 -33.63 4.15 -17.98
N LYS A 423 -33.15 4.42 -16.76
CA LYS A 423 -32.48 5.69 -16.44
C LYS A 423 -31.17 5.87 -17.19
N ILE A 424 -30.39 4.80 -17.32
CA ILE A 424 -29.17 4.81 -18.15
C ILE A 424 -29.50 5.18 -19.59
N LYS A 425 -30.51 4.55 -20.22
CA LYS A 425 -30.90 4.90 -21.60
C LYS A 425 -31.33 6.36 -21.73
N GLN A 426 -32.14 6.85 -20.79
CA GLN A 426 -32.56 8.26 -20.75
C GLN A 426 -31.34 9.19 -20.66
N ALA A 427 -30.41 8.90 -19.76
CA ALA A 427 -29.20 9.71 -19.56
C ALA A 427 -28.25 9.66 -20.77
N LEU A 428 -28.07 8.50 -21.40
CA LEU A 428 -27.25 8.36 -22.62
C LEU A 428 -27.85 9.10 -23.84
N SER A 429 -29.17 9.30 -23.87
CA SER A 429 -29.83 10.08 -24.94
C SER A 429 -29.73 11.60 -24.78
N GLN A 430 -29.20 12.09 -23.65
CA GLN A 430 -29.02 13.52 -23.40
C GLN A 430 -27.74 14.03 -24.07
N GLU A 431 -27.68 15.32 -24.37
CA GLU A 431 -26.52 15.97 -25.00
C GLU A 431 -25.38 16.24 -24.01
N ASP A 432 -25.65 16.29 -22.70
CA ASP A 432 -24.65 16.64 -21.68
C ASP A 432 -23.65 15.48 -21.45
N PRO A 433 -22.36 15.65 -21.78
CA PRO A 433 -21.35 14.62 -21.58
C PRO A 433 -21.13 14.23 -20.11
N ALA A 434 -21.42 15.12 -19.15
CA ALA A 434 -21.33 14.80 -17.73
C ALA A 434 -22.42 13.79 -17.34
N VAL A 435 -23.67 14.02 -17.76
CA VAL A 435 -24.80 13.11 -17.55
C VAL A 435 -24.52 11.73 -18.17
N GLN A 436 -24.00 11.73 -19.39
CA GLN A 436 -23.61 10.51 -20.11
C GLN A 436 -22.53 9.71 -19.36
N ARG A 437 -21.49 10.38 -18.82
CA ARG A 437 -20.43 9.72 -18.03
C ARG A 437 -20.96 9.06 -16.77
N GLU A 438 -21.82 9.76 -16.02
CA GLU A 438 -22.46 9.18 -14.83
C GLU A 438 -23.31 7.95 -15.21
N ALA A 439 -24.01 8.00 -16.34
CA ALA A 439 -24.81 6.88 -16.85
C ALA A 439 -23.94 5.65 -17.18
N VAL A 440 -22.75 5.83 -17.74
CA VAL A 440 -21.79 4.75 -17.97
C VAL A 440 -21.39 4.09 -16.65
N GLY A 441 -21.15 4.89 -15.60
CA GLY A 441 -20.85 4.39 -14.25
C GLY A 441 -21.96 3.49 -13.68
N MET A 442 -23.21 3.70 -14.11
CA MET A 442 -24.36 2.92 -13.64
C MET A 442 -24.55 1.56 -14.34
N ILE A 443 -23.90 1.30 -15.49
CA ILE A 443 -24.14 0.10 -16.32
C ILE A 443 -23.97 -1.21 -15.53
N ARG A 444 -22.96 -1.28 -14.65
CA ARG A 444 -22.72 -2.47 -13.80
C ARG A 444 -23.88 -2.82 -12.89
N TYR A 445 -24.73 -1.86 -12.54
CA TYR A 445 -25.91 -2.04 -11.69
C TYR A 445 -27.18 -2.37 -12.51
N ALA A 446 -27.12 -2.39 -13.84
CA ALA A 446 -28.21 -2.85 -14.69
C ALA A 446 -28.31 -4.39 -14.71
N PRO A 447 -29.44 -4.98 -15.17
CA PRO A 447 -29.56 -6.42 -15.34
C PRO A 447 -28.56 -6.93 -16.37
N ALA A 448 -27.93 -8.09 -16.11
CA ALA A 448 -26.90 -8.65 -16.99
C ALA A 448 -27.35 -8.74 -18.46
N GLN A 449 -28.59 -9.15 -18.71
CA GLN A 449 -29.18 -9.27 -20.04
C GLN A 449 -29.39 -7.93 -20.78
N LYS A 450 -29.35 -6.78 -20.09
CA LYS A 450 -29.47 -5.45 -20.70
C LYS A 450 -28.12 -4.76 -20.90
N ARG A 451 -27.09 -5.14 -20.12
CA ARG A 451 -25.76 -4.51 -20.15
C ARG A 451 -25.15 -4.47 -21.55
N ILE A 452 -25.26 -5.54 -22.34
CA ILE A 452 -24.78 -5.58 -23.74
C ILE A 452 -25.35 -4.40 -24.55
N SER A 453 -26.66 -4.22 -24.50
CA SER A 453 -27.34 -3.14 -25.25
C SER A 453 -26.95 -1.75 -24.73
N LEU A 454 -26.74 -1.59 -23.42
CA LEU A 454 -26.34 -0.32 -22.82
C LEU A 454 -24.90 0.05 -23.16
N VAL A 455 -23.98 -0.92 -23.12
CA VAL A 455 -22.59 -0.76 -23.55
C VAL A 455 -22.55 -0.33 -25.01
N LYS A 456 -23.35 -0.97 -25.88
CA LYS A 456 -23.43 -0.57 -27.29
C LYS A 456 -23.92 0.87 -27.45
N ILE A 457 -25.03 1.25 -26.80
CA ILE A 457 -25.56 2.63 -26.85
C ILE A 457 -24.51 3.64 -26.38
N ALA A 458 -23.83 3.38 -25.26
CA ALA A 458 -22.80 4.25 -24.74
C ALA A 458 -21.58 4.35 -25.69
N SER A 459 -21.19 3.24 -26.31
CA SER A 459 -20.13 3.21 -27.33
C SER A 459 -20.50 4.03 -28.56
N ASP A 460 -21.72 3.88 -29.07
CA ASP A 460 -22.25 4.62 -30.22
C ASP A 460 -22.33 6.13 -29.92
N ALA A 461 -22.47 6.51 -28.64
CA ALA A 461 -22.40 7.88 -28.14
C ALA A 461 -20.95 8.40 -27.93
N GLY A 462 -19.92 7.64 -28.32
CA GLY A 462 -18.51 8.04 -28.19
C GLY A 462 -17.93 7.88 -26.78
N LEU A 463 -18.61 7.18 -25.87
CA LEU A 463 -18.19 7.02 -24.47
C LEU A 463 -17.32 5.78 -24.25
N GLY A 464 -16.81 5.15 -25.30
CA GLY A 464 -16.00 3.93 -25.21
C GLY A 464 -14.84 4.05 -24.22
N ASN A 465 -14.16 5.20 -24.19
CA ASN A 465 -13.06 5.47 -23.24
C ASN A 465 -13.49 5.46 -21.77
N GLU A 466 -14.72 5.86 -21.47
CA GLU A 466 -15.25 5.86 -20.10
C GLU A 466 -15.72 4.45 -19.70
N ILE A 467 -16.20 3.66 -20.67
CA ILE A 467 -16.58 2.25 -20.46
C ILE A 467 -15.37 1.42 -20.06
N VAL A 468 -14.22 1.61 -20.74
CA VAL A 468 -13.01 0.78 -20.55
C VAL A 468 -12.02 1.34 -19.52
N LYS A 469 -12.40 2.41 -18.82
CA LYS A 469 -11.50 3.17 -17.93
C LYS A 469 -11.06 2.34 -16.72
N PRO A 470 -9.76 2.25 -16.41
CA PRO A 470 -9.28 1.54 -15.23
C PRO A 470 -9.59 2.34 -13.95
N PRO A 471 -9.92 1.68 -12.82
CA PRO A 471 -10.15 2.35 -11.53
C PRO A 471 -8.86 2.77 -10.81
N LEU A 472 -7.70 2.50 -11.41
CA LEU A 472 -6.37 2.66 -10.81
C LEU A 472 -6.12 4.03 -10.17
N TYR A 473 -6.72 5.09 -10.72
CA TYR A 473 -6.57 6.47 -10.27
C TYR A 473 -7.79 7.05 -9.53
N TYR A 474 -8.84 6.27 -9.23
CA TYR A 474 -10.10 6.79 -8.67
C TYR A 474 -9.94 7.43 -7.29
N ASN A 475 -9.01 6.94 -6.48
CA ASN A 475 -8.73 7.46 -5.14
C ASN A 475 -7.44 8.29 -5.09
N SER A 476 -6.91 8.72 -6.23
CA SER A 476 -5.65 9.45 -6.32
C SER A 476 -5.89 10.94 -6.53
N ASN A 477 -5.12 11.77 -5.81
CA ASN A 477 -5.10 13.22 -5.99
C ASN A 477 -4.17 13.67 -7.13
N LEU A 478 -3.66 12.73 -7.93
CA LEU A 478 -2.79 13.04 -9.05
C LEU A 478 -3.56 13.73 -10.18
N ASP A 479 -3.10 14.91 -10.55
CA ASP A 479 -3.60 15.70 -11.68
C ASP A 479 -2.74 15.48 -12.94
N ARG A 480 -3.20 15.97 -14.09
CA ARG A 480 -2.44 15.97 -15.36
C ARG A 480 -1.46 17.15 -15.49
N GLY A 481 -1.44 18.07 -14.53
CA GLY A 481 -0.65 19.29 -14.58
C GLY A 481 0.80 19.09 -14.16
N ARG A 482 1.03 18.78 -12.87
CA ARG A 482 2.41 18.66 -12.33
C ARG A 482 2.81 17.20 -12.18
N PHE A 483 4.07 16.91 -12.51
CA PHE A 483 4.65 15.60 -12.23
C PHE A 483 4.66 15.35 -10.73
N LYS A 484 3.96 14.30 -10.32
CA LYS A 484 3.83 13.84 -8.94
C LYS A 484 3.86 12.32 -8.94
N ARG A 485 4.21 11.73 -7.79
CA ARG A 485 4.19 10.28 -7.57
C ARG A 485 3.38 10.00 -6.32
N GLU A 486 2.59 8.95 -6.37
CA GLU A 486 1.78 8.51 -5.25
C GLU A 486 1.92 7.00 -5.09
N LYS A 487 2.06 6.52 -3.86
CA LYS A 487 2.13 5.09 -3.59
C LYS A 487 0.75 4.50 -3.77
N PHE A 488 0.63 3.47 -4.59
CA PHE A 488 -0.59 2.69 -4.69
C PHE A 488 -0.63 1.68 -3.55
N HIS A 489 -1.66 1.79 -2.71
CA HIS A 489 -1.83 0.89 -1.56
C HIS A 489 -2.38 -0.46 -2.03
N LYS A 490 -1.50 -1.47 -2.08
CA LYS A 490 -1.86 -2.87 -2.32
C LYS A 490 -1.03 -3.82 -1.45
N THR A 491 -1.43 -5.09 -1.37
CA THR A 491 -0.60 -6.17 -0.83
C THR A 491 0.41 -6.63 -1.88
N GLY A 492 1.58 -7.13 -1.46
CA GLY A 492 2.64 -7.60 -2.37
C GLY A 492 3.67 -6.52 -2.72
N SER A 493 4.08 -6.44 -3.98
CA SER A 493 5.05 -5.45 -4.47
C SER A 493 4.54 -4.01 -4.38
N GLU A 494 5.45 -3.08 -4.17
CA GLU A 494 5.11 -1.66 -4.21
C GLU A 494 4.83 -1.24 -5.66
N THR A 495 3.73 -0.53 -5.86
CA THR A 495 3.39 0.12 -7.14
C THR A 495 3.31 1.62 -6.91
N THR A 496 3.90 2.39 -7.80
CA THR A 496 3.86 3.87 -7.77
C THR A 496 3.06 4.38 -8.96
N LEU A 497 2.01 5.15 -8.67
CA LEU A 497 1.27 5.91 -9.67
C LEU A 497 2.03 7.16 -10.06
N VAL A 498 1.97 7.51 -11.35
CA VAL A 498 2.62 8.69 -11.91
C VAL A 498 1.55 9.69 -12.36
N GLY A 499 1.71 10.96 -11.96
CA GLY A 499 0.87 12.09 -12.38
C GLY A 499 1.48 12.93 -13.51
N GLY A 500 0.89 14.10 -13.77
CA GLY A 500 1.31 14.98 -14.87
C GLY A 500 0.92 14.42 -16.24
N ALA A 501 1.74 14.71 -17.25
CA ALA A 501 1.51 14.25 -18.64
C ALA A 501 1.55 12.71 -18.82
N LEU A 502 2.04 11.99 -17.79
CA LEU A 502 2.15 10.52 -17.76
C LEU A 502 1.00 9.85 -16.98
N LYS A 503 0.09 10.64 -16.39
CA LYS A 503 -1.13 10.11 -15.77
C LYS A 503 -1.92 9.31 -16.79
N ASP A 504 -2.43 8.15 -16.36
CA ASP A 504 -3.17 7.19 -17.20
C ASP A 504 -2.33 6.57 -18.34
N LYS A 505 -0.99 6.73 -18.32
CA LYS A 505 -0.09 6.20 -19.35
C LYS A 505 1.03 5.33 -18.78
N LEU A 506 1.50 5.63 -17.57
CA LEU A 506 2.67 5.00 -16.99
C LEU A 506 2.50 4.73 -15.49
N ILE A 507 2.91 3.54 -15.06
CA ILE A 507 3.12 3.17 -13.66
C ILE A 507 4.50 2.59 -13.45
N ILE A 508 4.93 2.52 -12.19
CA ILE A 508 6.21 1.92 -11.80
C ILE A 508 5.94 0.77 -10.84
N ARG A 509 6.37 -0.44 -11.21
CA ARG A 509 6.40 -1.60 -10.32
C ARG A 509 7.77 -1.74 -9.68
N HIS A 510 7.82 -2.07 -8.40
CA HIS A 510 9.07 -2.35 -7.69
C HIS A 510 9.16 -3.85 -7.41
N ILE A 511 9.89 -4.60 -8.24
CA ILE A 511 9.87 -6.08 -8.28
C ILE A 511 11.21 -6.67 -7.84
N LYS A 512 11.17 -7.84 -7.19
CA LYS A 512 12.40 -8.57 -6.83
C LYS A 512 13.16 -9.02 -8.09
N PRO A 513 14.50 -8.99 -8.11
CA PRO A 513 15.28 -9.37 -9.29
C PRO A 513 14.93 -10.74 -9.89
N ARG A 514 14.71 -11.77 -9.05
CA ARG A 514 14.34 -13.12 -9.51
C ARG A 514 12.99 -13.14 -10.23
N ALA A 515 12.01 -12.42 -9.70
CA ALA A 515 10.68 -12.33 -10.27
C ALA A 515 10.68 -11.52 -11.58
N PHE A 516 11.45 -10.42 -11.62
CA PHE A 516 11.68 -9.68 -12.85
C PHE A 516 12.33 -10.55 -13.94
N LEU A 517 13.32 -11.40 -13.61
CA LEU A 517 13.94 -12.28 -14.61
C LEU A 517 12.96 -13.33 -15.15
N ALA A 518 12.02 -13.82 -14.33
CA ALA A 518 10.96 -14.70 -14.80
C ALA A 518 10.00 -13.96 -15.75
N TRP A 519 9.60 -12.73 -15.40
CA TRP A 519 8.80 -11.85 -16.26
C TRP A 519 9.53 -11.56 -17.59
N GLN A 520 10.79 -11.13 -17.52
CA GLN A 520 11.62 -10.83 -18.68
C GLN A 520 11.77 -12.06 -19.60
N LYS A 521 12.04 -13.25 -19.02
CA LYS A 521 12.18 -14.50 -19.78
C LYS A 521 10.96 -14.78 -20.65
N ILE A 522 9.75 -14.66 -20.10
CA ILE A 522 8.53 -14.93 -20.87
C ILE A 522 8.14 -13.79 -21.79
N TYR A 523 8.40 -12.55 -21.39
CA TYR A 523 8.14 -11.37 -22.22
C TYR A 523 9.00 -11.38 -23.49
N GLU A 524 10.28 -11.76 -23.38
CA GLU A 524 11.21 -11.78 -24.51
C GLU A 524 11.05 -13.02 -25.40
N ASN A 525 10.43 -14.09 -24.90
CA ASN A 525 10.17 -15.30 -25.69
C ASN A 525 8.91 -15.13 -26.54
N TYR A 526 8.91 -14.18 -27.48
CA TYR A 526 7.74 -13.96 -28.35
C TYR A 526 7.36 -15.19 -29.18
N GLN A 527 8.34 -16.04 -29.53
CA GLN A 527 8.11 -17.22 -30.37
C GLN A 527 7.15 -18.20 -29.70
N VAL A 528 7.27 -18.42 -28.38
CA VAL A 528 6.33 -19.31 -27.67
C VAL A 528 4.89 -18.82 -27.78
N TRP A 529 4.68 -17.50 -27.76
CA TRP A 529 3.35 -16.91 -27.89
C TRP A 529 2.82 -17.03 -29.32
N GLN A 530 3.68 -16.76 -30.31
CA GLN A 530 3.35 -16.89 -31.73
C GLN A 530 3.03 -18.34 -32.12
N ASP A 531 3.82 -19.30 -31.68
CA ASP A 531 3.60 -20.74 -31.93
C ASP A 531 2.29 -21.24 -31.30
N ASN A 532 1.85 -20.56 -30.24
CA ASN A 532 0.56 -20.78 -29.61
C ASN A 532 -0.54 -19.86 -30.16
N GLY A 533 -0.35 -19.20 -31.30
CA GLY A 533 -1.40 -18.46 -31.99
C GLY A 533 -1.76 -17.09 -31.39
N PHE A 534 -0.88 -16.49 -30.60
CA PHE A 534 -0.98 -15.06 -30.25
C PHE A 534 -0.23 -14.22 -31.28
N ASP A 535 -0.83 -13.12 -31.72
CA ASP A 535 -0.20 -12.09 -32.56
C ASP A 535 0.44 -10.96 -31.72
N TYR A 536 0.59 -11.18 -30.42
CA TYR A 536 1.18 -10.26 -29.44
C TYR A 536 1.76 -11.05 -28.27
N VAL A 537 2.51 -10.37 -27.39
CA VAL A 537 2.96 -10.93 -26.11
C VAL A 537 1.91 -10.62 -25.02
N PRO A 538 1.15 -11.61 -24.51
CA PRO A 538 0.04 -11.41 -23.57
C PRO A 538 0.49 -11.27 -22.11
N ILE A 539 1.58 -10.54 -21.93
CA ILE A 539 2.23 -10.29 -20.64
C ILE A 539 2.40 -8.80 -20.50
N GLU A 540 2.23 -8.30 -19.29
CA GLU A 540 2.35 -6.88 -18.98
C GLU A 540 3.54 -6.23 -19.71
N PRO A 541 3.30 -5.16 -20.49
CA PRO A 541 4.34 -4.55 -21.32
C PRO A 541 5.45 -3.91 -20.49
N ILE A 542 6.71 -4.19 -20.84
CA ILE A 542 7.88 -3.57 -20.23
C ILE A 542 8.36 -2.42 -21.15
N GLN A 543 8.08 -1.17 -20.77
CA GLN A 543 8.57 -0.01 -21.54
C GLN A 543 10.04 0.31 -21.23
N SER A 544 10.45 0.10 -19.98
CA SER A 544 11.80 0.37 -19.48
C SER A 544 11.95 -0.26 -18.10
N TYR A 545 13.19 -0.51 -17.67
CA TYR A 545 13.45 -1.00 -16.33
C TYR A 545 14.82 -0.57 -15.82
N ARG A 546 14.99 -0.55 -14.50
CA ARG A 546 16.28 -0.29 -13.87
C ARG A 546 16.39 -0.94 -12.50
N LEU A 547 17.58 -1.42 -12.15
CA LEU A 547 17.88 -1.84 -10.79
C LEU A 547 18.02 -0.59 -9.91
N ASN A 548 17.24 -0.52 -8.83
CA ASN A 548 17.23 0.62 -7.91
C ASN A 548 18.17 0.39 -6.73
N LYS A 549 18.40 1.45 -5.94
CA LYS A 549 19.29 1.43 -4.76
C LYS A 549 18.84 0.46 -3.65
N LYS A 550 17.58 0.03 -3.65
CA LYS A 550 17.02 -0.94 -2.68
C LYS A 550 17.19 -2.39 -3.16
N GLY A 551 17.92 -2.63 -4.26
CA GLY A 551 18.09 -3.96 -4.84
C GLY A 551 16.85 -4.51 -5.56
N MET A 552 15.84 -3.67 -5.79
CA MET A 552 14.62 -4.01 -6.54
C MET A 552 14.72 -3.48 -7.96
N VAL A 553 13.99 -4.09 -8.90
CA VAL A 553 13.88 -3.61 -10.27
C VAL A 553 12.66 -2.69 -10.37
N ASP A 554 12.90 -1.41 -10.65
CA ASP A 554 11.84 -0.46 -11.06
C ASP A 554 11.48 -0.80 -12.51
N VAL A 555 10.28 -1.32 -12.74
CA VAL A 555 9.76 -1.59 -14.09
C VAL A 555 8.72 -0.55 -14.45
N PHE A 556 8.96 0.18 -15.53
CA PHE A 556 8.03 1.15 -16.09
C PHE A 556 7.09 0.44 -17.06
N SER A 557 5.82 0.37 -16.67
CA SER A 557 4.78 -0.35 -17.40
C SER A 557 3.70 0.62 -17.88
N GLY A 558 3.09 0.31 -19.03
CA GLY A 558 1.98 1.09 -19.56
C GLY A 558 0.70 0.85 -18.77
N VAL A 559 -0.13 1.89 -18.60
CA VAL A 559 -1.46 1.74 -18.01
C VAL A 559 -2.39 1.12 -19.05
N LEU A 560 -2.87 -0.08 -18.80
CA LEU A 560 -3.85 -0.77 -19.64
C LEU A 560 -5.28 -0.31 -19.28
N ASP A 561 -6.30 -0.96 -19.86
CA ASP A 561 -7.71 -0.63 -19.58
C ASP A 561 -8.15 -1.31 -18.25
N LEU A 562 -9.44 -1.54 -18.06
CA LEU A 562 -9.99 -2.26 -16.89
C LEU A 562 -9.60 -3.75 -16.85
N SER A 563 -9.79 -4.41 -15.71
CA SER A 563 -9.50 -5.85 -15.51
C SER A 563 -10.58 -6.78 -16.06
N LEU A 564 -10.27 -8.06 -16.27
CA LEU A 564 -11.24 -9.07 -16.70
C LEU A 564 -12.42 -9.15 -15.72
N ALA A 565 -12.13 -9.07 -14.42
CA ALA A 565 -13.16 -9.04 -13.39
C ALA A 565 -14.09 -7.82 -13.54
N GLU A 566 -13.53 -6.63 -13.75
CA GLU A 566 -14.31 -5.41 -13.98
C GLU A 566 -15.11 -5.46 -15.28
N TRP A 567 -14.55 -6.06 -16.33
CA TRP A 567 -15.24 -6.22 -17.60
C TRP A 567 -16.43 -7.15 -17.46
N SER A 568 -16.30 -8.24 -16.72
CA SER A 568 -17.41 -9.15 -16.40
C SER A 568 -18.56 -8.46 -15.67
N GLU A 569 -18.27 -7.43 -14.86
CA GLU A 569 -19.33 -6.64 -14.21
C GLU A 569 -20.09 -5.73 -15.18
N ILE A 570 -19.44 -5.20 -16.22
CA ILE A 570 -20.04 -4.16 -17.09
C ILE A 570 -20.55 -4.71 -18.42
N SER A 571 -19.86 -5.70 -18.99
CA SER A 571 -20.02 -6.13 -20.39
C SER A 571 -21.31 -6.86 -20.72
N GLY A 572 -21.99 -7.43 -19.71
CA GLY A 572 -23.15 -8.30 -19.96
C GLY A 572 -22.82 -9.57 -20.74
N ASN A 573 -21.58 -10.08 -20.61
CA ASN A 573 -21.02 -11.24 -21.32
C ASN A 573 -20.39 -10.97 -22.69
N ILE A 574 -20.24 -9.71 -23.13
CA ILE A 574 -19.48 -9.40 -24.36
C ILE A 574 -18.04 -9.93 -24.20
N PHE A 575 -17.66 -10.87 -25.07
CA PHE A 575 -16.34 -11.51 -25.15
C PHE A 575 -15.87 -12.31 -23.94
N ILE A 576 -16.72 -12.56 -22.92
CA ILE A 576 -16.25 -13.19 -21.68
C ILE A 576 -15.69 -14.59 -21.91
N LYS A 577 -16.36 -15.40 -22.74
CA LYS A 577 -15.90 -16.75 -23.07
C LYS A 577 -14.54 -16.72 -23.77
N GLU A 578 -14.38 -15.86 -24.77
CA GLU A 578 -13.14 -15.71 -25.54
C GLU A 578 -11.99 -15.20 -24.66
N LEU A 579 -12.28 -14.35 -23.68
CA LEU A 579 -11.29 -13.83 -22.74
C LEU A 579 -10.90 -14.87 -21.68
N GLU A 580 -11.83 -15.68 -21.20
CA GLU A 580 -11.54 -16.83 -20.32
C GLU A 580 -10.67 -17.86 -21.05
N GLU A 581 -10.97 -18.17 -22.32
CA GLU A 581 -10.14 -19.05 -23.15
C GLU A 581 -8.72 -18.47 -23.36
N GLN A 582 -8.59 -17.16 -23.61
CA GLN A 582 -7.28 -16.49 -23.65
C GLN A 582 -6.54 -16.60 -22.32
N ARG A 583 -7.22 -16.34 -21.19
CA ARG A 583 -6.65 -16.43 -19.84
C ARG A 583 -6.07 -17.82 -19.57
N ASP A 584 -6.87 -18.85 -19.80
CA ASP A 584 -6.49 -20.23 -19.49
C ASP A 584 -5.32 -20.68 -20.38
N LYS A 585 -5.30 -20.23 -21.64
CA LYS A 585 -4.18 -20.46 -22.57
C LYS A 585 -2.90 -19.75 -22.12
N ILE A 586 -3.00 -18.50 -21.65
CA ILE A 586 -1.85 -17.76 -21.09
C ILE A 586 -1.26 -18.51 -19.88
N ILE A 587 -2.12 -19.00 -18.98
CA ILE A 587 -1.70 -19.76 -17.79
C ILE A 587 -0.99 -21.05 -18.21
N SER A 588 -1.56 -21.82 -19.13
CA SER A 588 -0.96 -23.07 -19.62
C SER A 588 0.42 -22.87 -20.24
N ILE A 589 0.59 -21.81 -21.04
CA ILE A 589 1.89 -21.48 -21.64
C ILE A 589 2.91 -21.11 -20.56
N LEU A 590 2.54 -20.29 -19.58
CA LEU A 590 3.41 -19.95 -18.46
C LEU A 590 3.90 -21.20 -17.73
N GLU A 591 3.00 -22.12 -17.40
CA GLU A 591 3.32 -23.39 -16.74
C GLU A 591 4.26 -24.25 -17.58
N SER A 592 4.02 -24.35 -18.90
CA SER A 592 4.89 -25.10 -19.83
C SER A 592 6.31 -24.52 -19.92
N GLN A 593 6.46 -23.21 -19.73
CA GLN A 593 7.75 -22.51 -19.70
C GLN A 593 8.44 -22.57 -18.32
N GLY A 594 7.84 -23.32 -17.39
CA GLY A 594 8.28 -23.47 -16.01
C GLY A 594 8.04 -22.23 -15.16
N ILE A 595 7.17 -21.30 -15.58
CA ILE A 595 6.95 -20.04 -14.87
C ILE A 595 5.67 -20.14 -14.06
N ARG A 596 5.80 -20.03 -12.74
CA ARG A 596 4.66 -19.93 -11.83
C ARG A 596 4.40 -18.46 -11.54
N HIS A 597 3.23 -17.96 -11.92
CA HIS A 597 2.87 -16.55 -11.75
C HIS A 597 2.66 -16.16 -10.27
N GLY A 598 2.05 -17.04 -9.47
CA GLY A 598 1.79 -16.84 -8.04
C GLY A 598 0.40 -16.26 -7.72
N HIS A 599 -0.23 -15.53 -8.66
CA HIS A 599 -1.57 -14.94 -8.49
C HIS A 599 -2.38 -14.94 -9.80
N THR A 600 -3.11 -16.01 -10.12
CA THR A 600 -3.81 -16.18 -11.42
C THR A 600 -5.32 -15.93 -11.36
N HIS A 601 -5.78 -14.97 -10.56
CA HIS A 601 -7.20 -14.57 -10.52
C HIS A 601 -7.53 -13.47 -11.53
N ASP A 602 -8.80 -13.29 -11.88
CA ASP A 602 -9.24 -12.39 -12.97
C ASP A 602 -8.83 -10.93 -12.81
N ASN A 603 -8.64 -10.43 -11.58
CA ASN A 603 -8.12 -9.06 -11.36
C ASN A 603 -6.68 -8.85 -11.87
N ASN A 604 -5.93 -9.94 -12.11
CA ASN A 604 -4.57 -9.90 -12.64
C ASN A 604 -4.50 -10.14 -14.16
N PHE A 605 -5.65 -10.16 -14.81
CA PHE A 605 -5.74 -10.16 -16.26
C PHE A 605 -6.41 -8.85 -16.68
N VAL A 606 -5.67 -8.01 -17.39
CA VAL A 606 -6.12 -6.67 -17.77
C VAL A 606 -6.29 -6.59 -19.28
N LEU A 607 -7.36 -5.92 -19.71
CA LEU A 607 -7.69 -5.82 -21.12
C LEU A 607 -6.94 -4.67 -21.79
N ARG A 608 -6.78 -4.80 -23.11
CA ARG A 608 -6.51 -3.67 -23.99
C ARG A 608 -7.38 -3.74 -25.22
N PHE A 609 -8.28 -2.77 -25.35
CA PHE A 609 -9.09 -2.64 -26.55
C PHE A 609 -8.26 -2.09 -27.71
N PHE A 610 -8.57 -2.57 -28.91
CA PHE A 610 -8.10 -1.95 -30.15
C PHE A 610 -8.61 -0.51 -30.21
N ARG A 611 -7.82 0.41 -30.78
CA ARG A 611 -8.18 1.82 -30.84
C ARG A 611 -8.16 2.34 -32.27
N ASP A 612 -9.08 3.23 -32.58
CA ASP A 612 -9.10 3.96 -33.85
C ASP A 612 -8.05 5.08 -33.89
N GLN A 613 -8.04 5.88 -34.96
CA GLN A 613 -7.10 6.99 -35.14
C GLN A 613 -7.29 8.11 -34.11
N ASP A 614 -8.49 8.25 -33.55
CA ASP A 614 -8.83 9.23 -32.51
C ASP A 614 -8.56 8.69 -31.10
N GLY A 615 -8.12 7.42 -30.99
CA GLY A 615 -7.81 6.74 -29.75
C GLY A 615 -9.03 6.15 -29.04
N ASN A 616 -10.20 6.09 -29.68
CA ASN A 616 -11.40 5.48 -29.10
C ASN A 616 -11.34 3.95 -29.18
N PRO A 617 -11.80 3.23 -28.14
CA PRO A 617 -11.76 1.78 -28.14
C PRO A 617 -12.81 1.17 -29.08
N ASP A 618 -12.39 0.18 -29.87
CA ASP A 618 -13.24 -0.64 -30.73
C ASP A 618 -13.82 -1.80 -29.91
N LEU A 619 -15.05 -1.63 -29.45
CA LEU A 619 -15.78 -2.63 -28.67
C LEU A 619 -16.39 -3.75 -29.53
N THR A 620 -16.18 -3.74 -30.86
CA THR A 620 -16.69 -4.79 -31.76
C THR A 620 -15.70 -5.94 -31.94
N LYS A 621 -14.46 -5.75 -31.47
CA LYS A 621 -13.39 -6.77 -31.52
C LYS A 621 -13.09 -7.27 -30.12
N VAL A 622 -12.78 -8.56 -30.02
CA VAL A 622 -12.28 -9.17 -28.79
C VAL A 622 -11.00 -8.42 -28.39
N PRO A 623 -10.95 -7.76 -27.22
CA PRO A 623 -9.75 -7.07 -26.77
C PRO A 623 -8.61 -8.05 -26.48
N ARG A 624 -7.38 -7.53 -26.48
CA ARG A 624 -6.20 -8.29 -26.07
C ARG A 624 -6.16 -8.41 -24.56
N LEU A 625 -5.89 -9.61 -24.04
CA LEU A 625 -5.74 -9.86 -22.60
C LEU A 625 -4.25 -9.92 -22.21
N TYR A 626 -3.89 -9.29 -21.09
CA TYR A 626 -2.53 -9.27 -20.56
C TYR A 626 -2.50 -9.76 -19.12
N ALA A 627 -1.67 -10.76 -18.82
CA ALA A 627 -1.36 -11.10 -17.42
C ALA A 627 -0.47 -10.01 -16.81
N ILE A 628 -0.79 -9.58 -15.59
CA ILE A 628 -0.07 -8.55 -14.85
C ILE A 628 0.34 -9.03 -13.45
N ASP A 629 1.19 -8.26 -12.78
CA ASP A 629 1.61 -8.50 -11.39
C ASP A 629 2.53 -9.71 -11.18
N PHE A 630 3.61 -9.75 -11.95
CA PHE A 630 4.67 -10.77 -11.88
C PHE A 630 5.57 -10.67 -10.64
N ASP A 631 5.12 -10.06 -9.55
CA ASP A 631 5.97 -9.79 -8.38
C ASP A 631 6.34 -11.04 -7.56
N MET A 632 5.54 -12.09 -7.68
CA MET A 632 5.80 -13.42 -7.13
C MET A 632 6.19 -14.45 -8.19
N ALA A 633 6.49 -14.02 -9.42
CA ALA A 633 6.81 -14.95 -10.49
C ALA A 633 8.10 -15.74 -10.18
N VAL A 634 8.07 -17.05 -10.39
CA VAL A 634 9.24 -17.92 -10.21
C VAL A 634 9.50 -18.70 -11.48
N SER A 635 10.73 -18.64 -11.97
CA SER A 635 11.31 -19.61 -12.91
C SER A 635 12.33 -20.47 -12.13
N PRO A 636 12.29 -21.81 -12.28
CA PRO A 636 13.35 -22.72 -11.85
C PRO A 636 14.73 -22.28 -12.31
#